data_AF-A0A1D6MDQ7-F1
#
_entry.id   AF-A0A1D6MDQ7-F1
#
_cell.length_a   1.000
_cell.length_b   1.000
_cell.length_c   1.000
_cell.angle_alpha   90.00
_cell.angle_beta   90.00
_cell.angle_gamma   90.00
#
_symmetry.space_group_name_H-M   'P 1'
#
loop_
_entity.id
_entity.type
_entity.pdbx_description
1 polymer ?
#
loop_
_entity_poly.entity_id
_entity_poly.type
_entity_poly.pdbx_seq_one_letter_code
_entity_poly.pdbx_strand_id
1 'polypeptide(L)' 'MAAPHITGVVALLKAAHPDWSPAAIKSAMLTTADRLDNGGQPILDEQHAEATSFAMGAGHVNVSRATDPAGAGV' A
#
# COMPACT_ATOMS: atom_id res chain seq x y z
N MET A 1 -13.39 -7.96 2.09
CA MET A 1 -12.86 -7.73 3.46
C MET A 1 -11.50 -6.99 3.45
N ALA A 2 -11.27 -5.99 2.60
CA ALA A 2 -9.97 -5.29 2.54
C ALA A 2 -9.96 -3.97 3.34
N ALA A 3 -11.08 -3.24 3.36
CA ALA A 3 -11.19 -1.95 4.05
C ALA A 3 -10.72 -1.97 5.53
N PRO A 4 -11.15 -2.90 6.41
CA PRO A 4 -10.70 -2.89 7.80
C PRO A 4 -9.20 -3.15 7.96
N HIS A 5 -8.58 -3.92 7.06
CA HIS A 5 -7.12 -4.12 7.05
C HIS A 5 -6.42 -2.80 6.74
N ILE A 6 -6.87 -2.08 5.70
CA ILE A 6 -6.35 -0.77 5.34
C ILE A 6 -6.55 0.24 6.47
N THR A 7 -7.69 0.23 7.16
CA THR A 7 -7.91 1.08 8.35
C THR A 7 -6.90 0.78 9.46
N GLY A 8 -6.61 -0.49 9.74
CA GLY A 8 -5.59 -0.89 10.71
C GLY A 8 -4.20 -0.40 10.32
N VAL A 9 -3.82 -0.51 9.04
CA VAL A 9 -2.55 0.01 8.53
C VAL A 9 -2.47 1.52 8.69
N VAL A 10 -3.53 2.25 8.33
CA VAL A 10 -3.59 3.71 8.51
C VAL A 10 -3.44 4.10 9.98
N ALA A 11 -4.06 3.36 10.89
CA ALA A 11 -3.93 3.60 12.32
C ALA A 11 -2.48 3.39 12.81
N LEU A 12 -1.81 2.34 12.34
CA LEU A 12 -0.40 2.08 12.66
C LEU A 12 0.52 3.18 12.10
N LEU A 13 0.32 3.59 10.84
CA LEU A 13 1.10 4.66 10.22
C LEU A 13 0.90 5.99 10.94
N LYS A 14 -0.34 6.31 11.35
CA LYS A 14 -0.62 7.53 12.13
C LYS A 14 -0.02 7.49 13.53
N ALA A 15 0.06 6.31 14.15
CA ALA A 15 0.72 6.13 15.44
C ALA A 15 2.25 6.29 15.31
N ALA A 16 2.85 5.80 14.22
CA ALA A 16 4.28 5.96 13.95
C ALA A 16 4.66 7.40 13.53
N HIS A 17 3.79 8.07 12.78
CA HIS A 17 3.99 9.44 12.28
C HIS A 17 2.79 10.35 12.63
N PRO A 18 2.70 10.85 13.88
CA PRO A 18 1.56 11.63 14.35
C PRO A 18 1.38 12.97 13.64
N ASP A 19 2.43 13.49 13.01
CA ASP A 19 2.47 14.74 12.25
C ASP A 19 2.01 14.57 10.80
N TRP A 20 1.99 13.34 10.26
CA TRP A 20 1.58 13.13 8.87
C TRP A 20 0.12 13.49 8.63
N SER A 21 -0.10 14.20 7.52
CA SER A 21 -1.44 14.47 7.01
C SER A 21 -2.10 13.19 6.47
N PRO A 22 -3.44 13.14 6.35
CA PRO A 22 -4.12 12.03 5.69
C PRO A 22 -3.62 11.78 4.25
N ALA A 23 -3.22 12.85 3.55
CA ALA A 23 -2.65 12.77 2.21
C ALA A 23 -1.26 12.13 2.22
N ALA A 24 -0.41 12.48 3.21
CA ALA A 24 0.92 11.88 3.37
C ALA A 24 0.82 10.37 3.67
N ILE A 25 -0.06 9.96 4.59
CA ILE A 25 -0.31 8.54 4.87
C ILE A 25 -0.77 7.80 3.60
N LYS A 26 -1.74 8.37 2.89
CA LYS A 26 -2.21 7.79 1.63
C LYS A 26 -1.08 7.69 0.60
N SER A 27 -0.27 8.72 0.46
CA SER A 27 0.87 8.76 -0.47
C SER A 27 1.87 7.65 -0.14
N ALA A 28 2.30 7.55 1.13
CA ALA A 28 3.21 6.52 1.60
C ALA A 28 2.68 5.12 1.26
N MET A 29 1.41 4.83 1.54
CA MET A 29 0.82 3.54 1.22
C MET A 29 0.80 3.23 -0.27
N LEU A 30 0.53 4.22 -1.12
CA LEU A 30 0.45 4.03 -2.57
C LEU A 30 1.83 3.87 -3.22
N THR A 31 2.81 4.67 -2.81
CA THR A 31 4.16 4.64 -3.42
C THR A 31 4.97 3.44 -2.98
N THR A 32 4.62 2.83 -1.86
CA THR A 32 5.31 1.64 -1.33
C THR A 32 4.53 0.35 -1.51
N ALA A 33 3.38 0.38 -2.17
CA ALA A 33 2.61 -0.82 -2.47
C ALA A 33 3.41 -1.76 -3.40
N ASP A 34 3.37 -3.05 -3.10
CA ASP A 34 4.04 -4.06 -3.92
C ASP A 34 3.15 -4.45 -5.10
N ARG A 35 3.72 -4.46 -6.30
CA ARG A 35 3.05 -4.89 -7.53
C ARG A 35 3.31 -6.36 -7.87
N LEU A 36 4.26 -6.95 -7.16
CA LEU A 36 4.71 -8.32 -7.34
C LEU A 36 4.19 -9.16 -6.17
N ASP A 37 3.92 -10.42 -6.46
CA ASP A 37 3.61 -11.44 -5.47
C ASP A 37 4.88 -11.92 -4.74
N ASN A 38 4.70 -12.90 -3.86
CA ASN A 38 5.79 -13.47 -3.07
C ASN A 38 6.84 -14.22 -3.91
N GLY A 39 6.52 -14.58 -5.16
CA GLY A 39 7.44 -15.18 -6.13
C GLY A 39 8.14 -14.17 -7.03
N GLY A 40 7.91 -12.87 -6.81
CA GLY A 40 8.43 -11.80 -7.68
C GLY A 40 7.74 -11.73 -9.04
N GLN A 41 6.58 -12.37 -9.20
CA GLN A 41 5.77 -12.31 -10.41
C GLN A 41 4.68 -11.24 -10.28
N PRO A 42 4.14 -10.71 -11.38
CA PRO A 42 3.01 -9.79 -11.31
C PRO A 42 1.83 -10.40 -10.54
N ILE A 43 1.17 -9.61 -9.69
CA ILE A 43 -0.07 -10.02 -9.04
C ILE A 43 -1.11 -10.35 -10.11
N LEU A 44 -1.83 -11.46 -9.92
CA LEU A 44 -2.87 -11.91 -10.85
C LEU A 44 -4.27 -11.50 -10.39
N ASP A 45 -5.17 -11.31 -11.33
CA ASP A 45 -6.61 -11.13 -11.10
C ASP A 45 -7.34 -12.48 -10.90
N GLU A 46 -8.66 -12.43 -10.71
CA GLU A 46 -9.47 -13.63 -10.52
C GLU A 46 -9.52 -14.56 -11.75
N GLN A 47 -9.20 -14.04 -12.94
CA GLN A 47 -9.09 -14.80 -14.20
C GLN A 47 -7.68 -15.36 -14.41
N HIS A 48 -6.77 -15.18 -13.45
CA HIS A 48 -5.35 -15.55 -13.55
C HIS A 48 -4.59 -14.80 -14.65
N ALA A 49 -5.08 -13.62 -15.04
CA ALA A 49 -4.34 -12.67 -15.88
C ALA A 49 -3.59 -11.67 -14.99
N GLU A 50 -2.61 -10.95 -15.55
CA GLU A 50 -1.91 -9.89 -14.82
C GLU A 50 -2.88 -8.80 -14.37
N ALA A 51 -2.92 -8.54 -13.06
CA ALA A 51 -3.84 -7.58 -12.46
C ALA A 51 -3.49 -6.17 -12.93
N THR A 52 -4.49 -5.50 -13.52
CA THR A 52 -4.35 -4.11 -13.95
C THR A 52 -4.48 -3.14 -12.77
N SER A 53 -4.11 -1.88 -12.98
CA SER A 53 -4.34 -0.82 -11.99
C SER A 53 -5.82 -0.63 -11.63
N PHE A 54 -6.75 -1.05 -12.49
CA PHE A 54 -8.18 -1.02 -12.18
C PHE A 54 -8.58 -2.11 -11.17
N ALA A 55 -7.85 -3.22 -11.13
CA ALA A 55 -8.09 -4.32 -10.19
C ALA A 55 -7.40 -4.10 -8.84
N MET A 56 -6.12 -3.67 -8.84
CA MET A 56 -5.29 -3.61 -7.63
C MET A 56 -4.91 -2.20 -7.17
N GLY A 57 -5.27 -1.16 -7.92
CA GLY A 57 -4.81 0.20 -7.66
C GLY A 57 -3.28 0.31 -7.77
N ALA A 58 -2.63 0.76 -6.69
CA ALA A 58 -1.18 0.83 -6.63
C ALA A 58 -0.51 -0.53 -6.38
N GLY A 59 -1.24 -1.48 -5.79
CA GLY A 59 -0.77 -2.82 -5.48
C GLY A 59 -1.14 -3.29 -4.07
N HIS A 60 -0.48 -4.35 -3.64
CA HIS A 60 -0.65 -4.91 -2.30
C HIS A 60 0.04 -4.02 -1.26
N VAL A 61 -0.62 -3.77 -0.13
CA VAL A 61 -0.07 -2.91 0.91
C VAL A 61 1.21 -3.51 1.51
N ASN A 62 2.27 -2.70 1.60
CA ASN A 62 3.48 -3.03 2.33
C ASN A 62 3.64 -2.08 3.52
N VAL A 63 3.25 -2.55 4.71
CA VAL A 63 3.24 -1.74 5.93
C VAL A 63 4.65 -1.32 6.35
N SER A 64 5.63 -2.23 6.24
CA SER A 64 7.02 -1.95 6.61
C SER A 64 7.61 -0.84 5.75
N ARG A 65 7.39 -0.90 4.43
CA ARG A 65 7.87 0.15 3.51
C ARG A 65 7.08 1.45 3.65
N ALA A 66 5.76 1.38 3.91
CA ALA A 66 4.93 2.57 4.11
C ALA A 66 5.28 3.33 5.40
N THR A 67 5.87 2.65 6.38
CA THR A 67 6.33 3.26 7.64
C THR A 67 7.60 4.09 7.43
N ASP A 68 8.43 3.77 6.43
CA ASP A 68 9.61 4.58 6.07
C ASP A 68 9.72 4.69 4.54
N PRO A 69 8.85 5.51 3.92
CA PRO A 69 8.77 5.64 2.47
C PRO A 69 9.93 6.50 1.97
N ALA A 70 10.82 5.91 1.16
CA ALA A 70 11.83 6.65 0.43
C ALA A 70 11.17 7.55 -0.62
N GLY A 71 10.85 8.79 -0.24
CA GLY A 71 10.36 9.83 -1.16
C GLY A 71 8.93 10.33 -0.92
N ALA A 72 8.25 9.94 0.16
CA ALA A 72 7.07 10.70 0.57
C ALA A 72 7.57 11.97 1.27
N GLY A 73 7.65 13.08 0.52
CA GLY A 73 7.87 14.40 1.09
C GLY A 73 6.80 14.65 2.16
N VAL A 74 7.24 14.63 3.41
CA VAL A 74 6.52 15.04 4.61
C VAL A 74 6.55 16.56 4.75
#